data_AF-A0A2G9M3X5-F1
#
_entry.id   AF-A0A2G9M3X5-F1
#
_cell.length_a   1.000
_cell.length_b   1.000
_cell.length_c   1.000
_cell.angle_alpha   90.00
_cell.angle_beta   90.00
_cell.angle_gamma   90.00
#
_symmetry.space_group_name_H-M   'P 1'
#
loop_
_entity.id
_entity.type
_entity.pdbx_description
1 polymer ?
#
loop_
_entity_poly.entity_id
_entity_poly.type
_entity_poly.pdbx_seq_one_letter_code
_entity_poly.pdbx_strand_id
1 'polypeptide(L)'
;MVSAAADSCLLYKESPLYCLDLDEQTAQSECRSYEDCAPDDIQNAECSTFSECQKVVCKSSCQETPAGRCSQGSIEPKQIVSWCSPGCCRFFAEGQNFCSYENDRGSCETAARNIGVPEFSFELATKQQCSDACVQSAGLTADATSRLAKQPVEQLPTFERTNAPVTAEPTTNSETPLLVPTTLLILIMIAVLVYYLMKKGFIIKRYIKNFSEKRTDRGAPDEVPKTERGEKQFLEFNSEPINERPLRRLRKVTRSHEEETDPFKKLESVAVKNKKENIFKKLKDIEDEK
;
A
#
# COMPACT_ATOMS: atom_id res chain seq x y z
N MET A 1 27.11 -4.89 -40.95
CA MET A 1 25.67 -4.51 -40.98
C MET A 1 25.19 -4.61 -39.55
N VAL A 2 24.89 -3.49 -38.92
CA VAL A 2 24.32 -3.46 -37.57
C VAL A 2 22.82 -3.67 -37.77
N SER A 3 22.30 -4.89 -37.52
CA SER A 3 20.85 -5.06 -37.43
C SER A 3 20.37 -4.15 -36.32
N ALA A 4 19.49 -3.20 -36.63
CA ALA A 4 18.71 -2.53 -35.61
C ALA A 4 17.95 -3.63 -34.85
N ALA A 5 18.35 -3.89 -33.62
CA ALA A 5 17.63 -4.81 -32.75
C ALA A 5 16.19 -4.30 -32.68
N ALA A 6 15.22 -5.19 -32.91
CA ALA A 6 13.83 -4.82 -32.71
C ALA A 6 13.66 -4.50 -31.22
N ASP A 7 13.20 -3.30 -30.92
CA ASP A 7 12.96 -2.86 -29.55
C ASP A 7 11.81 -3.71 -28.98
N SER A 8 12.09 -4.40 -27.87
CA SER A 8 11.12 -5.17 -27.10
C SER A 8 10.83 -4.47 -25.77
N CYS A 9 9.58 -4.47 -25.33
CA CYS A 9 9.18 -3.87 -24.07
C CYS A 9 9.02 -4.94 -22.98
N LEU A 10 9.64 -4.72 -21.83
CA LEU A 10 9.45 -5.57 -20.64
C LEU A 10 8.30 -5.03 -19.77
N LEU A 11 7.21 -5.79 -19.67
CA LEU A 11 6.00 -5.48 -18.89
C LEU A 11 5.93 -6.20 -17.54
N TYR A 12 7.04 -6.78 -17.08
CA TYR A 12 7.10 -7.42 -15.77
C TYR A 12 7.34 -6.40 -14.64
N LYS A 13 6.31 -6.14 -13.82
CA LYS A 13 6.25 -5.00 -12.88
C LYS A 13 7.35 -4.96 -11.82
N GLU A 14 7.77 -6.12 -11.33
CA GLU A 14 8.77 -6.23 -10.26
C GLU A 14 10.20 -6.00 -10.78
N SER A 15 10.44 -6.08 -12.09
CA SER A 15 11.77 -5.80 -12.66
C SER A 15 12.11 -4.31 -12.59
N PRO A 16 13.33 -3.90 -12.19
CA PRO A 16 13.77 -2.51 -12.27
C PRO A 16 13.74 -1.94 -13.70
N LEU A 17 13.71 -2.81 -14.73
CA LEU A 17 13.64 -2.44 -16.14
C LEU A 17 12.20 -2.41 -16.70
N TYR A 18 11.18 -2.46 -15.84
CA TYR A 18 9.78 -2.33 -16.25
C TYR A 18 9.54 -1.09 -17.11
N CYS A 19 8.84 -1.28 -18.25
CA CYS A 19 8.52 -0.24 -19.22
C CYS A 19 9.74 0.48 -19.80
N LEU A 20 10.84 -0.26 -20.01
CA LEU A 20 11.97 0.17 -20.82
C LEU A 20 12.02 -0.62 -22.13
N ASP A 21 12.37 0.09 -23.21
CA ASP A 21 12.70 -0.52 -24.49
C ASP A 21 14.07 -1.20 -24.36
N LEU A 22 14.08 -2.52 -24.50
CA LEU A 22 15.24 -3.40 -24.36
C LEU A 22 15.38 -4.26 -25.61
N ASP A 23 16.60 -4.70 -25.91
CA ASP A 23 16.76 -5.78 -26.87
C ASP A 23 16.17 -7.08 -26.30
N GLU A 24 15.66 -7.94 -27.19
CA GLU A 24 14.97 -9.18 -26.82
C GLU A 24 15.83 -10.07 -25.89
N GLN A 25 17.15 -10.13 -26.09
CA GLN A 25 18.03 -10.96 -25.26
C GLN A 25 18.15 -10.42 -23.84
N THR A 26 18.29 -9.10 -23.69
CA THR A 26 18.30 -8.44 -22.39
C THR A 26 16.95 -8.59 -21.69
N ALA A 27 15.84 -8.40 -22.38
CA ALA A 27 14.50 -8.59 -21.81
C ALA A 27 14.28 -10.04 -21.34
N GLN A 28 14.69 -11.03 -22.13
CA GLN A 28 14.62 -12.44 -21.76
C GLN A 28 15.54 -12.78 -20.58
N SER A 29 16.76 -12.22 -20.55
CA SER A 29 17.70 -12.44 -19.46
C SER A 29 17.18 -11.85 -18.14
N GLU A 30 16.61 -10.64 -18.20
CA GLU A 30 15.99 -10.00 -17.05
C GLU A 30 14.80 -10.83 -16.56
N CYS A 31 13.90 -11.22 -17.47
CA CYS A 31 12.72 -12.03 -17.14
C CYS A 31 13.09 -13.37 -16.48
N ARG A 32 14.12 -14.06 -16.96
CA ARG A 32 14.61 -15.32 -16.35
C ARG A 32 15.12 -15.18 -14.92
N SER A 33 15.41 -13.95 -14.47
CA SER A 33 15.83 -13.70 -13.09
C SER A 33 14.66 -13.74 -12.10
N TYR A 34 13.41 -13.77 -12.59
CA TYR A 34 12.19 -13.83 -11.79
C TYR A 34 11.40 -15.11 -12.13
N GLU A 35 11.05 -15.92 -11.13
CA GLU A 35 10.40 -17.22 -11.34
C GLU A 35 8.98 -17.10 -11.93
N ASP A 36 8.34 -15.95 -11.73
CA ASP A 36 6.96 -15.64 -12.12
C ASP A 36 6.86 -14.76 -13.37
N CYS A 37 7.99 -14.36 -13.97
CA CYS A 37 7.98 -13.65 -15.24
C CYS A 37 7.67 -14.60 -16.41
N ALA A 38 6.56 -14.36 -17.09
CA ALA A 38 6.14 -15.14 -18.24
C ALA A 38 6.75 -14.58 -19.54
N PRO A 39 6.93 -15.40 -20.59
CA PRO A 39 7.32 -14.89 -21.90
C PRO A 39 6.36 -13.84 -22.46
N ASP A 40 5.07 -13.89 -22.07
CA ASP A 40 4.06 -12.89 -22.44
C ASP A 40 4.30 -11.53 -21.79
N ASP A 41 5.14 -11.44 -20.74
CA ASP A 41 5.55 -10.16 -20.16
C ASP A 41 6.63 -9.47 -21.01
N ILE A 42 7.14 -10.12 -22.07
CA ILE A 42 8.05 -9.52 -23.05
C ILE A 42 7.26 -9.29 -24.34
N GLN A 43 7.08 -8.03 -24.70
CA GLN A 43 6.31 -7.65 -25.89
C GLN A 43 7.25 -7.15 -26.98
N ASN A 44 7.09 -7.67 -28.20
CA ASN A 44 7.86 -7.23 -29.37
C ASN A 44 7.28 -5.93 -29.97
N ALA A 45 7.20 -4.90 -29.15
CA ALA A 45 6.72 -3.57 -29.50
C ALA A 45 7.36 -2.53 -28.57
N GLU A 46 7.43 -1.28 -29.03
CA GLU A 46 7.88 -0.16 -28.19
C GLU A 46 6.98 0.01 -26.97
N CYS A 47 7.58 0.30 -25.81
CA CYS A 47 6.86 0.56 -24.56
C CYS A 47 5.87 1.72 -24.68
N SER A 48 6.12 2.68 -25.58
CA SER A 48 5.22 3.82 -25.85
C SER A 48 3.80 3.40 -26.25
N THR A 49 3.64 2.20 -26.81
CA THR A 49 2.35 1.65 -27.27
C THR A 49 1.47 1.13 -26.13
N PHE A 50 2.04 0.84 -24.97
CA PHE A 50 1.33 0.30 -23.82
C PHE A 50 0.91 1.42 -22.87
N SER A 51 -0.38 1.47 -22.52
CA SER A 51 -0.93 2.51 -21.63
C SER A 51 -0.32 2.48 -20.23
N GLU A 52 0.07 1.30 -19.75
CA GLU A 52 0.76 1.10 -18.47
C GLU A 52 2.20 1.62 -18.44
N CYS A 53 2.82 1.84 -19.60
CA CYS A 53 4.16 2.41 -19.72
C CYS A 53 4.18 3.92 -19.93
N GLN A 54 3.02 4.54 -20.11
CA GLN A 54 2.93 6.00 -20.18
C GLN A 54 3.36 6.60 -18.84
N LYS A 55 4.23 7.61 -18.90
CA LYS A 55 4.65 8.37 -17.72
C LYS A 55 3.48 9.16 -17.18
N VAL A 56 3.15 8.94 -15.91
CA VAL A 56 2.08 9.63 -15.20
C VAL A 56 2.56 10.00 -13.80
N VAL A 57 1.91 10.98 -13.17
CA VAL A 57 2.19 11.31 -11.77
C VAL A 57 1.36 10.41 -10.87
N CYS A 58 2.00 9.63 -9.99
CA CYS A 58 1.29 8.73 -9.08
C CYS A 58 0.72 9.47 -7.87
N LYS A 59 -0.49 9.08 -7.46
CA LYS A 59 -1.16 9.60 -6.25
C LYS A 59 -0.36 9.38 -4.96
N SER A 60 0.35 8.26 -4.86
CA SER A 60 1.03 7.84 -3.64
C SER A 60 2.36 8.54 -3.38
N SER A 61 3.03 9.05 -4.42
CA SER A 61 4.39 9.61 -4.31
C SER A 61 4.54 11.00 -4.92
N CYS A 62 3.57 11.44 -5.73
CA CYS A 62 3.68 12.67 -6.51
C CYS A 62 4.92 12.72 -7.42
N GLN A 63 5.42 11.56 -7.82
CA GLN A 63 6.53 11.41 -8.76
C GLN A 63 6.02 10.87 -10.10
N GLU A 64 6.69 11.26 -11.18
CA GLU A 64 6.47 10.68 -12.50
C GLU A 64 7.04 9.26 -12.55
N THR A 65 6.16 8.28 -12.78
CA THR A 65 6.56 6.89 -13.01
C THR A 65 5.63 6.25 -14.07
N PRO A 66 5.97 5.07 -14.61
CA PRO A 66 5.06 4.33 -15.50
C PRO A 66 3.71 4.05 -14.83
N ALA A 67 2.59 4.25 -15.53
CA ALA A 67 1.25 4.10 -14.98
C ALA A 67 0.99 2.75 -14.30
N GLY A 68 1.54 1.66 -14.82
CA GLY A 68 1.41 0.32 -14.26
C GLY A 68 2.05 0.14 -12.87
N ARG A 69 2.90 1.08 -12.44
CA ARG A 69 3.54 1.13 -11.11
C ARG A 69 2.82 2.00 -10.08
N CYS A 70 1.82 2.78 -10.48
CA CYS A 70 1.07 3.57 -9.52
C CYS A 70 0.10 2.69 -8.72
N SER A 71 0.48 2.32 -7.49
CA SER A 71 -0.34 1.46 -6.61
C SER A 71 -1.71 2.06 -6.27
N GLN A 72 -1.80 3.39 -6.23
CA GLN A 72 -3.04 4.13 -5.95
C GLN A 72 -3.65 4.79 -7.20
N GLY A 73 -3.08 4.54 -8.38
CA GLY A 73 -3.47 5.15 -9.64
C GLY A 73 -2.80 6.49 -9.93
N SER A 74 -3.10 7.03 -11.11
CA SER A 74 -2.53 8.27 -11.65
C SER A 74 -3.35 9.51 -11.28
N ILE A 75 -2.69 10.67 -11.32
CA ILE A 75 -3.30 12.00 -11.17
C ILE A 75 -3.46 12.62 -12.55
N GLU A 76 -4.63 13.19 -12.84
CA GLU A 76 -4.83 13.97 -14.06
C GLU A 76 -3.96 15.24 -14.06
N PRO A 77 -3.40 15.68 -15.20
CA PRO A 77 -2.52 16.85 -15.26
C PRO A 77 -3.09 18.12 -14.60
N LYS A 78 -4.41 18.34 -14.71
CA LYS A 78 -5.10 19.49 -14.11
C LYS A 78 -5.21 19.43 -12.58
N GLN A 79 -5.02 18.26 -11.99
CA GLN A 79 -5.15 18.00 -10.56
C GLN A 79 -3.79 17.83 -9.86
N ILE A 80 -2.67 17.87 -10.57
CA ILE A 80 -1.33 17.67 -9.99
C ILE A 80 -1.10 18.63 -8.82
N VAL A 81 -1.42 19.93 -8.98
CA VAL A 81 -1.20 20.92 -7.91
C VAL A 81 -2.06 20.61 -6.68
N SER A 82 -3.33 20.23 -6.85
CA SER A 82 -4.21 19.96 -5.71
C SER A 82 -3.88 18.65 -4.98
N TRP A 83 -3.26 17.69 -5.68
CA TRP A 83 -2.83 16.43 -5.09
C TRP A 83 -1.44 16.51 -4.48
N CYS A 84 -0.51 17.22 -5.11
CA CYS A 84 0.91 17.17 -4.78
C CYS A 84 1.43 18.42 -4.07
N SER A 85 0.54 19.34 -3.70
CA SER A 85 0.88 20.45 -2.82
C SER A 85 0.56 20.11 -1.38
N PRO A 86 1.34 20.64 -0.43
CA PRO A 86 1.09 20.41 0.98
C PRO A 86 -0.21 21.07 1.43
N GLY A 87 -0.81 20.50 2.45
CA GLY A 87 -2.13 20.93 2.94
C GLY A 87 -2.48 20.35 4.29
N CYS A 88 -3.68 20.71 4.76
CA CYS A 88 -4.23 20.24 6.02
C CYS A 88 -5.11 19.01 5.79
N CYS A 89 -4.66 17.88 6.31
CA CYS A 89 -5.39 16.61 6.31
C CYS A 89 -6.27 16.51 7.53
N ARG A 90 -7.56 16.19 7.34
CA ARG A 90 -8.54 16.07 8.43
C ARG A 90 -9.46 14.89 8.21
N PHE A 91 -9.66 14.06 9.22
CA PHE A 91 -10.65 12.98 9.21
C PHE A 91 -11.05 12.61 10.64
N PHE A 92 -12.18 11.91 10.79
CA PHE A 92 -12.69 11.49 12.09
C PHE A 92 -12.56 9.98 12.25
N ALA A 93 -11.84 9.53 13.29
CA ALA A 93 -11.61 8.13 13.57
C ALA A 93 -11.85 7.85 15.05
N GLU A 94 -12.64 6.82 15.37
CA GLU A 94 -12.84 6.32 16.75
C GLU A 94 -13.23 7.40 17.78
N GLY A 95 -14.02 8.40 17.37
CA GLY A 95 -14.42 9.49 18.27
C GLY A 95 -13.42 10.64 18.38
N GLN A 96 -12.29 10.57 17.67
CA GLN A 96 -11.25 11.59 17.66
C GLN A 96 -11.12 12.26 16.28
N ASN A 97 -10.96 13.58 16.27
CA ASN A 97 -10.62 14.34 15.07
C ASN A 97 -9.11 14.23 14.83
N PHE A 98 -8.71 13.53 13.77
CA PHE A 98 -7.35 13.60 13.25
C PHE A 98 -7.17 14.88 12.45
N CYS A 99 -6.09 15.60 12.71
CA CYS A 99 -5.75 16.81 11.97
C CYS A 99 -4.22 16.95 11.91
N SER A 100 -3.66 16.91 10.70
CA SER A 100 -2.21 16.93 10.46
C SER A 100 -1.89 17.74 9.20
N TYR A 101 -0.71 18.36 9.19
CA TYR A 101 -0.16 19.00 8.00
C TYR A 101 0.63 17.98 7.19
N GLU A 102 0.18 17.68 5.98
CA GLU A 102 0.78 16.66 5.11
C GLU A 102 1.39 17.28 3.86
N ASN A 103 2.35 16.58 3.25
CA ASN A 103 3.05 17.05 2.06
C ASN A 103 2.18 17.01 0.79
N ASP A 104 1.17 16.14 0.78
CA ASP A 104 0.34 15.87 -0.38
C ASP A 104 -0.98 15.21 0.05
N ARG A 105 -1.96 15.23 -0.84
CA ARG A 105 -3.30 14.67 -0.63
C ARG A 105 -3.31 13.14 -0.57
N GLY A 106 -2.41 12.48 -1.30
CA GLY A 106 -2.33 11.02 -1.33
C GLY A 106 -1.88 10.44 0.01
N SER A 107 -0.96 11.12 0.69
CA SER A 107 -0.53 10.83 2.05
C SER A 107 -1.72 10.90 3.03
N CYS A 108 -2.56 11.93 2.91
CA CYS A 108 -3.79 12.07 3.71
C CYS A 108 -4.80 10.94 3.45
N GLU A 109 -5.05 10.61 2.18
CA GLU A 109 -5.93 9.50 1.80
C GLU A 109 -5.42 8.17 2.35
N THR A 110 -4.12 7.93 2.26
CA THR A 110 -3.47 6.72 2.77
C THR A 110 -3.62 6.61 4.28
N ALA A 111 -3.40 7.71 5.01
CA ALA A 111 -3.58 7.77 6.45
C ALA A 111 -5.03 7.45 6.86
N ALA A 112 -6.01 8.05 6.19
CA ALA A 112 -7.43 7.80 6.45
C ALA A 112 -7.82 6.33 6.16
N ARG A 113 -7.41 5.80 4.99
CA ARG A 113 -7.69 4.41 4.60
C ARG A 113 -7.04 3.38 5.54
N ASN A 114 -5.82 3.63 6.00
CA ASN A 114 -5.12 2.74 6.93
C ASN A 114 -5.86 2.61 8.29
N ILE A 115 -6.64 3.63 8.66
CA ILE A 115 -7.47 3.65 9.88
C ILE A 115 -8.91 3.20 9.56
N GLY A 116 -9.22 2.85 8.31
CA GLY A 116 -10.54 2.39 7.89
C GLY A 116 -11.57 3.51 7.73
N VAL A 117 -11.14 4.76 7.57
CA VAL A 117 -12.02 5.91 7.37
C VAL A 117 -12.09 6.24 5.86
N PRO A 118 -13.25 6.11 5.21
CA PRO A 118 -13.40 6.38 3.78
C PRO A 118 -13.46 7.87 3.46
N GLU A 119 -13.87 8.69 4.43
CA GLU A 119 -14.07 10.13 4.28
C GLU A 119 -12.92 10.92 4.91
N PHE A 120 -12.33 11.82 4.14
CA PHE A 120 -11.32 12.75 4.62
C PHE A 120 -11.47 14.09 3.91
N SER A 121 -11.03 15.16 4.56
CA SER A 121 -10.87 16.49 3.97
C SER A 121 -9.39 16.80 3.81
N PHE A 122 -9.05 17.41 2.67
CA PHE A 122 -7.72 17.92 2.41
C PHE A 122 -7.83 19.32 1.82
N GLU A 123 -7.29 20.29 2.52
CA GLU A 123 -7.33 21.71 2.13
C GLU A 123 -5.91 22.23 1.92
N LEU A 124 -5.66 22.89 0.80
CA LEU A 124 -4.38 23.57 0.58
C LEU A 124 -4.24 24.70 1.60
N ALA A 125 -3.29 24.55 2.50
CA ALA A 125 -3.08 25.44 3.62
C ALA A 125 -1.59 25.49 3.93
N THR A 126 -1.15 26.55 4.59
CA THR A 126 0.17 26.59 5.23
C THR A 126 0.14 25.81 6.54
N LYS A 127 1.32 25.44 7.06
CA LYS A 127 1.44 24.76 8.35
C LYS A 127 0.75 25.53 9.49
N GLN A 128 0.86 26.86 9.49
CA GLN A 128 0.20 27.71 10.49
C GLN A 128 -1.33 27.66 10.34
N GLN A 129 -1.85 27.87 9.13
CA GLN A 129 -3.30 27.80 8.87
C GLN A 129 -3.89 26.43 9.24
N CYS A 130 -3.14 25.35 8.96
CA CYS A 130 -3.56 24.01 9.35
C CYS A 130 -3.62 23.86 10.88
N SER A 131 -2.57 24.30 11.59
CA SER A 131 -2.55 24.30 13.05
C SER A 131 -3.75 25.06 13.63
N ASP A 132 -4.05 26.24 13.10
CA ASP A 132 -5.17 27.06 13.57
C ASP A 132 -6.52 26.37 13.31
N ALA A 133 -6.69 25.75 12.14
CA ALA A 133 -7.89 24.98 11.79
C ALA A 133 -8.06 23.72 12.66
N CYS A 134 -6.95 23.04 13.02
CA CYS A 134 -6.97 21.86 13.87
C CYS A 134 -7.49 22.16 15.27
N VAL A 135 -7.07 23.28 15.87
CA VAL A 135 -7.51 23.70 17.20
C VAL A 135 -9.02 23.99 17.23
N GLN A 136 -9.56 24.62 16.19
CA GLN A 136 -10.99 24.96 16.12
C GLN A 136 -11.90 23.72 16.05
N SER A 137 -11.48 22.65 15.36
CA SER A 137 -12.25 21.39 15.30
C SER A 137 -12.38 20.68 16.64
N ALA A 138 -11.37 20.79 17.51
CA ALA A 138 -11.40 20.15 18.83
C ALA A 138 -12.46 20.79 19.75
N GLY A 139 -12.69 22.09 19.62
CA GLY A 139 -13.67 22.82 20.46
C GLY A 139 -15.12 22.47 20.17
N LEU A 140 -15.47 22.17 18.91
CA LEU A 140 -16.87 21.92 18.49
C LEU A 140 -17.40 20.55 18.95
N THR A 141 -16.53 19.54 19.07
CA THR A 141 -16.96 18.19 19.48
C THR A 141 -17.18 18.06 20.98
N ALA A 142 -16.46 18.84 21.81
CA ALA A 142 -16.66 18.84 23.26
C ALA A 142 -17.94 19.59 23.68
N ASP A 143 -18.30 20.68 22.98
CA ASP A 143 -19.45 21.50 23.37
C ASP A 143 -20.78 20.92 22.83
N ALA A 144 -20.77 20.21 21.69
CA ALA A 144 -21.96 19.58 21.12
C ALA A 144 -22.48 18.40 21.94
N THR A 145 -21.61 17.51 22.44
CA THR A 145 -22.02 16.41 23.34
C THR A 145 -22.41 16.90 24.73
N SER A 146 -21.76 17.96 25.23
CA SER A 146 -22.11 18.56 26.53
C SER A 146 -23.47 19.27 26.50
N ARG A 147 -23.85 19.88 25.36
CA ARG A 147 -25.16 20.52 25.20
C ARG A 147 -26.28 19.54 24.89
N LEU A 148 -26.02 18.42 24.18
CA LEU A 148 -27.03 17.39 23.96
C LEU A 148 -27.41 16.64 25.24
N ALA A 149 -26.49 16.52 26.21
CA ALA A 149 -26.77 15.84 27.47
C ALA A 149 -27.58 16.68 28.48
N LYS A 150 -27.85 17.96 28.20
CA LYS A 150 -28.44 18.90 29.18
C LYS A 150 -29.71 19.61 28.72
N GLN A 151 -30.21 19.34 27.51
CA GLN A 151 -31.53 19.82 27.13
C GLN A 151 -32.61 18.82 27.55
N PRO A 152 -33.47 19.15 28.53
CA PRO A 152 -34.69 18.38 28.75
C PRO A 152 -35.52 18.39 27.46
N VAL A 153 -36.06 17.22 27.12
CA VAL A 153 -36.94 16.99 25.97
C VAL A 153 -38.25 17.74 26.20
N GLU A 154 -38.23 19.06 26.05
CA GLU A 154 -39.43 19.88 26.12
C GLU A 154 -39.54 20.70 24.85
N GLN A 155 -40.43 20.20 23.99
CA GLN A 155 -41.05 20.85 22.84
C GLN A 155 -40.14 21.00 21.60
N LEU A 156 -40.20 19.98 20.74
CA LEU A 156 -39.90 20.11 19.31
C LEU A 156 -40.78 21.23 18.73
N PRO A 157 -40.21 22.31 18.17
CA PRO A 157 -40.99 23.27 17.42
C PRO A 157 -41.50 22.58 16.15
N THR A 158 -42.82 22.50 16.03
CA THR A 158 -43.52 22.11 14.81
C THR A 158 -43.16 23.11 13.72
N PHE A 159 -42.23 22.76 12.82
CA PHE A 159 -41.96 23.58 11.64
C PHE A 159 -43.17 23.49 10.70
N GLU A 160 -43.97 24.56 10.65
CA GLU A 160 -44.92 24.77 9.57
C GLU A 160 -44.15 24.88 8.26
N ARG A 161 -44.39 23.89 7.40
CA ARG A 161 -43.83 23.77 6.07
C ARG A 161 -44.46 24.83 5.18
N THR A 162 -43.81 25.98 5.04
CA THR A 162 -44.20 27.00 4.05
C THR A 162 -43.99 26.41 2.65
N ASN A 163 -45.08 26.07 1.98
CA ASN A 163 -45.08 25.59 0.60
C ASN A 163 -44.68 26.73 -0.34
N ALA A 164 -43.40 26.81 -0.69
CA ALA A 164 -42.97 27.56 -1.86
C ALA A 164 -43.34 26.78 -3.13
N PRO A 165 -43.82 27.45 -4.20
CA PRO A 165 -44.16 26.81 -5.46
C PRO A 165 -42.88 26.29 -6.13
N VAL A 166 -42.74 24.96 -6.14
CA VAL A 166 -41.68 24.24 -6.86
C VAL A 166 -42.02 24.29 -8.34
N THR A 167 -41.21 25.02 -9.10
CA THR A 167 -41.18 24.96 -10.57
C THR A 167 -40.81 23.55 -10.98
N ALA A 168 -41.76 22.85 -11.61
CA ALA A 168 -41.60 21.48 -12.06
C ALA A 168 -40.60 21.42 -13.23
N GLU A 169 -39.45 20.78 -12.99
CA GLU A 169 -38.61 20.24 -14.07
C GLU A 169 -39.22 18.93 -14.60
N PRO A 170 -39.13 18.66 -15.91
CA PRO A 170 -39.73 17.50 -16.53
C PRO A 170 -39.07 16.21 -16.05
N THR A 171 -39.84 15.41 -15.31
CA THR A 171 -39.56 14.00 -15.00
C THR A 171 -39.38 13.21 -16.29
N THR A 172 -38.12 12.92 -16.63
CA THR A 172 -37.76 11.83 -17.54
C THR A 172 -38.01 10.51 -16.80
N ASN A 173 -38.92 9.72 -17.36
CA ASN A 173 -39.25 8.38 -16.87
C ASN A 173 -37.99 7.49 -16.90
N SER A 174 -37.32 7.38 -15.75
CA SER A 174 -36.29 6.37 -15.53
C SER A 174 -37.01 5.06 -15.25
N GLU A 175 -37.17 4.26 -16.31
CA GLU A 175 -37.51 2.85 -16.20
C GLU A 175 -36.48 2.20 -15.28
N THR A 176 -36.90 1.90 -14.06
CA THR A 176 -36.07 1.25 -13.04
C THR A 176 -35.84 -0.18 -13.54
N PRO A 177 -34.60 -0.57 -13.89
CA PRO A 177 -34.36 -1.89 -14.44
C PRO A 177 -34.65 -2.93 -13.35
N LEU A 178 -35.56 -3.85 -13.66
CA LEU A 178 -36.01 -4.99 -12.85
C LEU A 178 -34.90 -6.06 -12.63
N LEU A 179 -33.63 -5.64 -12.62
CA LEU A 179 -32.41 -6.46 -12.55
C LEU A 179 -31.92 -6.71 -11.12
N VAL A 180 -32.45 -5.99 -10.13
CA VAL A 180 -32.06 -6.17 -8.72
C VAL A 180 -32.52 -7.50 -8.10
N PRO A 181 -33.74 -8.02 -8.34
CA PRO A 181 -34.14 -9.28 -7.72
C PRO A 181 -33.48 -10.51 -8.37
N THR A 182 -33.16 -10.46 -9.66
CA THR A 182 -32.56 -11.60 -10.38
C THR A 182 -31.10 -11.82 -9.99
N THR A 183 -30.34 -10.73 -9.78
CA THR A 183 -28.94 -10.80 -9.33
C THR A 183 -28.83 -11.40 -7.92
N LEU A 184 -29.75 -11.06 -7.01
CA LEU A 184 -29.78 -11.62 -5.66
C LEU A 184 -30.01 -13.14 -5.66
N LEU A 185 -30.94 -13.64 -6.49
CA LEU A 185 -31.22 -15.07 -6.60
C LEU A 185 -30.03 -15.86 -7.15
N ILE A 186 -29.30 -15.30 -8.13
CA ILE A 186 -28.10 -15.92 -8.69
C ILE A 186 -27.01 -16.05 -7.61
N LEU A 187 -26.80 -15.00 -6.80
CA LEU A 187 -25.81 -15.03 -5.72
C LEU A 187 -26.14 -16.08 -4.65
N ILE A 188 -27.41 -16.24 -4.28
CA ILE A 188 -27.85 -17.28 -3.34
C ILE A 188 -27.59 -18.68 -3.91
N MET A 189 -27.88 -18.90 -5.19
CA MET A 189 -27.61 -20.19 -5.85
C MET A 189 -26.12 -20.53 -5.89
N ILE A 190 -25.25 -19.54 -6.16
CA ILE A 190 -23.78 -19.73 -6.13
C ILE A 190 -23.31 -20.07 -4.71
N ALA A 191 -23.80 -19.38 -3.68
CA ALA A 191 -23.43 -19.64 -2.29
C ALA A 191 -23.81 -21.08 -1.85
N VAL A 192 -25.01 -21.54 -2.21
CA VAL A 192 -25.46 -22.92 -1.92
C VAL A 192 -24.60 -23.95 -2.64
N LEU A 193 -24.24 -23.70 -3.91
CA LEU A 193 -23.37 -24.58 -4.68
C LEU A 193 -21.98 -24.71 -4.03
N VAL A 194 -21.38 -23.58 -3.65
CA VAL A 194 -20.07 -23.54 -2.97
C VAL A 194 -20.11 -24.29 -1.65
N TYR A 195 -21.16 -24.06 -0.83
CA TYR A 195 -21.36 -24.79 0.42
C TYR A 195 -21.46 -26.30 0.19
N TYR A 196 -22.19 -26.73 -0.84
CA TYR A 196 -22.33 -28.15 -1.17
C TYR A 196 -21.02 -28.78 -1.65
N LEU A 197 -20.22 -28.04 -2.45
CA LEU A 197 -18.89 -28.48 -2.91
C LEU A 197 -17.88 -28.59 -1.75
N MET A 198 -17.95 -27.67 -0.78
CA MET A 198 -17.15 -27.75 0.45
C MET A 198 -17.56 -28.95 1.32
N LYS A 199 -18.88 -29.14 1.56
CA LYS A 199 -19.40 -30.24 2.39
C LYS A 199 -19.08 -31.62 1.82
N LYS A 200 -19.08 -31.79 0.50
CA LYS A 200 -18.69 -33.07 -0.14
C LYS A 200 -17.18 -33.34 -0.15
N GLY A 201 -16.35 -32.43 0.39
CA GLY A 201 -14.89 -32.60 0.46
C GLY A 201 -14.22 -32.66 -0.92
N PHE A 202 -14.92 -32.21 -1.97
CA PHE A 202 -14.43 -32.32 -3.34
C PHE A 202 -13.24 -31.38 -3.59
N ILE A 203 -13.28 -30.19 -2.99
CA ILE A 203 -12.22 -29.19 -3.12
C ILE A 203 -10.96 -29.63 -2.37
N ILE A 204 -11.10 -30.14 -1.14
CA ILE A 204 -9.97 -30.55 -0.29
C ILE A 204 -9.23 -31.75 -0.92
N LYS A 205 -9.95 -32.77 -1.43
CA LYS A 205 -9.31 -33.93 -2.07
C LYS A 205 -8.54 -33.55 -3.35
N ARG A 206 -9.04 -32.59 -4.13
CA ARG A 206 -8.39 -32.15 -5.36
C ARG A 206 -7.17 -31.28 -5.09
N TYR A 207 -7.23 -30.42 -4.06
CA TYR A 207 -6.11 -29.57 -3.67
C TYR A 207 -4.92 -30.38 -3.12
N ILE A 208 -5.19 -31.40 -2.28
CA ILE A 208 -4.14 -32.24 -1.70
C ILE A 208 -3.45 -33.10 -2.77
N LYS A 209 -4.20 -33.62 -3.74
CA LYS A 209 -3.63 -34.45 -4.82
C LYS A 209 -2.66 -33.65 -5.70
N ASN A 210 -3.00 -32.42 -6.06
CA ASN A 210 -2.13 -31.56 -6.86
C ASN A 210 -0.88 -31.09 -6.09
N PHE A 211 -0.93 -31.05 -4.75
CA PHE A 211 0.22 -30.65 -3.93
C PHE A 211 1.20 -31.79 -3.66
N SER A 212 0.74 -33.05 -3.63
CA SER A 212 1.64 -34.19 -3.42
C SER A 212 2.46 -34.54 -4.66
N GLU A 213 1.91 -34.34 -5.86
CA GLU A 213 2.56 -34.69 -7.12
C GLU A 213 3.79 -33.79 -7.42
N LYS A 214 3.81 -32.56 -6.90
CA LYS A 214 4.95 -31.63 -7.07
C LYS A 214 6.15 -31.88 -6.13
N ARG A 215 6.10 -32.83 -5.19
CA ARG A 215 7.21 -33.09 -4.25
C ARG A 215 8.14 -34.25 -4.64
N THR A 216 7.75 -35.11 -5.58
CA THR A 216 8.53 -36.31 -5.92
C THR A 216 9.62 -36.10 -6.99
N ASP A 217 9.64 -34.96 -7.69
CA ASP A 217 10.63 -34.69 -8.74
C ASP A 217 11.84 -33.83 -8.31
N ARG A 218 11.96 -33.49 -7.02
CA ARG A 218 13.23 -32.95 -6.51
C ARG A 218 14.18 -34.13 -6.26
N GLY A 219 14.87 -34.51 -7.34
CA GLY A 219 15.97 -35.46 -7.33
C GLY A 219 16.94 -35.18 -6.19
N ALA A 220 17.46 -36.27 -5.63
CA ALA A 220 18.54 -36.23 -4.67
C ALA A 220 19.71 -35.38 -5.22
N PRO A 221 20.34 -34.52 -4.42
CA PRO A 221 21.49 -33.75 -4.87
C PRO A 221 22.62 -34.73 -5.22
N ASP A 222 22.90 -34.83 -6.52
CA ASP A 222 24.05 -35.53 -7.05
C ASP A 222 25.35 -34.93 -6.50
N GLU A 223 26.32 -35.83 -6.40
CA GLU A 223 27.57 -35.74 -5.69
C GLU A 223 28.35 -34.44 -5.89
N VAL A 224 28.81 -33.87 -4.77
CA VAL A 224 29.75 -32.75 -4.72
C VAL A 224 31.07 -33.14 -5.41
N PRO A 225 31.51 -32.46 -6.48
CA PRO A 225 32.78 -32.75 -7.11
C PRO A 225 33.93 -32.29 -6.20
N LYS A 226 34.81 -33.23 -5.84
CA LYS A 226 36.08 -32.93 -5.16
C LYS A 226 36.94 -32.04 -6.07
N THR A 227 37.04 -30.76 -5.74
CA THR A 227 37.91 -29.82 -6.43
C THR A 227 39.37 -30.10 -6.05
N GLU A 228 40.15 -30.53 -7.05
CA GLU A 228 41.60 -30.66 -6.93
C GLU A 228 42.26 -29.29 -6.69
N ARG A 229 43.27 -29.34 -5.84
CA ARG A 229 44.10 -28.24 -5.37
C ARG A 229 45.01 -27.77 -6.51
N GLY A 230 44.50 -26.88 -7.36
CA GLY A 230 45.26 -26.19 -8.41
C GLY A 230 45.98 -24.93 -7.90
N GLU A 231 47.22 -24.76 -8.33
CA GLU A 231 48.18 -23.70 -8.06
C GLU A 231 47.61 -22.26 -8.08
N LYS A 232 47.97 -21.48 -7.06
CA LYS A 232 47.71 -20.04 -6.99
C LYS A 232 48.69 -19.31 -7.91
N GLN A 233 48.25 -18.93 -9.11
CA GLN A 233 48.87 -17.82 -9.84
C GLN A 233 48.37 -16.50 -9.25
N PHE A 234 49.29 -15.78 -8.60
CA PHE A 234 49.08 -14.41 -8.15
C PHE A 234 49.03 -13.49 -9.37
N LEU A 235 47.86 -12.93 -9.66
CA LEU A 235 47.73 -11.76 -10.52
C LEU A 235 48.20 -10.53 -9.72
N GLU A 236 49.38 -10.05 -10.06
CA GLU A 236 49.97 -8.81 -9.56
C GLU A 236 49.19 -7.63 -10.16
N PHE A 237 48.19 -7.16 -9.43
CA PHE A 237 47.46 -5.93 -9.76
C PHE A 237 48.32 -4.73 -9.33
N ASN A 238 48.84 -3.99 -10.31
CA ASN A 238 49.40 -2.65 -10.12
C ASN A 238 48.28 -1.71 -9.67
N SER A 239 48.06 -1.57 -8.36
CA SER A 239 47.25 -0.52 -7.78
C SER A 239 48.13 0.67 -7.39
N GLU A 240 47.93 1.80 -8.05
CA GLU A 240 48.48 3.10 -7.63
C GLU A 240 48.07 3.42 -6.17
N PRO A 241 48.91 4.17 -5.41
CA PRO A 241 48.65 4.45 -4.01
C PRO A 241 47.41 5.35 -3.82
N ILE A 242 46.30 4.75 -3.40
CA ILE A 242 45.08 5.46 -3.01
C ILE A 242 45.36 6.28 -1.74
N ASN A 243 45.20 7.60 -1.85
CA ASN A 243 45.40 8.57 -0.77
C ASN A 243 44.43 8.30 0.40
N GLU A 244 44.93 7.78 1.53
CA GLU A 244 44.16 7.28 2.69
C GLU A 244 43.37 8.35 3.50
N ARG A 245 43.42 9.63 3.11
CA ARG A 245 42.76 10.71 3.88
C ARG A 245 41.22 10.63 3.95
N PRO A 246 40.47 10.13 2.95
CA PRO A 246 39.00 10.04 3.02
C PRO A 246 38.49 8.96 3.99
N LEU A 247 39.20 7.82 4.08
CA LEU A 247 38.78 6.67 4.90
C LEU A 247 38.82 6.94 6.40
N ARG A 248 39.71 7.85 6.86
CA ARG A 248 39.75 8.26 8.28
C ARG A 248 38.56 9.13 8.68
N ARG A 249 37.88 9.82 7.75
CA ARG A 249 36.67 10.61 8.05
C ARG A 249 35.44 9.72 8.18
N LEU A 250 35.30 8.70 7.33
CA LEU A 250 34.18 7.74 7.38
C LEU A 250 34.13 6.93 8.68
N ARG A 251 35.29 6.53 9.24
CA ARG A 251 35.34 5.83 10.56
C ARG A 251 34.95 6.70 11.76
N LYS A 252 35.06 8.03 11.67
CA LYS A 252 34.63 8.93 12.75
C LYS A 252 33.11 9.12 12.78
N VAL A 253 32.46 9.12 11.61
CA VAL A 253 31.00 9.28 11.52
C VAL A 253 30.27 8.02 12.02
N THR A 254 30.80 6.83 11.72
CA THR A 254 30.19 5.56 12.18
C THR A 254 30.24 5.40 13.70
N ARG A 255 31.33 5.82 14.38
CA ARG A 255 31.40 5.79 15.85
C ARG A 255 30.44 6.77 16.53
N SER A 256 30.18 7.92 15.93
CA SER A 256 29.24 8.90 16.50
C SER A 256 27.79 8.39 16.48
N HIS A 257 27.42 7.57 15.50
CA HIS A 257 26.06 7.05 15.36
C HIS A 257 25.78 5.86 16.29
N GLU A 258 26.82 5.12 16.68
CA GLU A 258 26.71 3.96 17.57
C GLU A 258 26.58 4.40 19.04
N GLU A 259 27.12 5.56 19.42
CA GLU A 259 27.02 6.11 20.78
C GLU A 259 25.64 6.78 21.04
N GLU A 260 24.93 7.24 19.99
CA GLU A 260 23.57 7.81 20.12
C GLU A 260 22.44 6.77 20.16
N THR A 261 22.68 5.51 19.76
CA THR A 261 21.63 4.47 19.71
C THR A 261 21.55 3.58 20.95
N ASP A 262 22.53 3.68 21.86
CA ASP A 262 22.54 2.92 23.13
C ASP A 262 21.43 3.30 24.15
N PRO A 263 20.99 4.57 24.31
CA PRO A 263 19.91 4.87 25.27
C PRO A 263 18.55 4.29 24.88
N PHE A 264 18.29 4.07 23.57
CA PHE A 264 17.03 3.52 23.10
C PHE A 264 16.89 2.01 23.35
N LYS A 265 17.99 1.24 23.22
CA LYS A 265 17.99 -0.20 23.57
C LYS A 265 17.71 -0.43 25.05
N LYS A 266 18.16 0.48 25.92
CA LYS A 266 17.91 0.40 27.36
C LYS A 266 16.44 0.65 27.70
N LEU A 267 15.76 1.57 27.00
CA LEU A 267 14.33 1.86 27.19
C LEU A 267 13.41 0.75 26.69
N GLU A 268 13.73 0.09 25.57
CA GLU A 268 12.96 -1.08 25.09
C GLU A 268 12.98 -2.24 26.11
N SER A 269 14.13 -2.48 26.76
CA SER A 269 14.25 -3.55 27.76
C SER A 269 13.38 -3.32 29.01
N VAL A 270 13.10 -2.05 29.36
CA VAL A 270 12.26 -1.68 30.52
C VAL A 270 10.78 -1.74 30.15
N ALA A 271 10.40 -1.28 28.96
CA ALA A 271 9.00 -1.29 28.50
C ALA A 271 8.46 -2.72 28.29
N VAL A 272 9.30 -3.64 27.79
CA VAL A 272 8.88 -5.04 27.56
C VAL A 272 8.74 -5.82 28.88
N LYS A 273 9.54 -5.51 29.91
CA LYS A 273 9.42 -6.15 31.23
C LYS A 273 8.13 -5.76 31.96
N ASN A 274 7.79 -4.46 31.98
CA ASN A 274 6.59 -3.99 32.68
C ASN A 274 5.27 -4.42 32.02
N LYS A 275 5.25 -4.67 30.71
CA LYS A 275 4.03 -5.12 30.00
C LYS A 275 3.73 -6.60 30.23
N LYS A 276 4.75 -7.45 30.42
CA LYS A 276 4.54 -8.89 30.69
C LYS A 276 4.00 -9.17 32.09
N GLU A 277 4.47 -8.46 33.12
CA GLU A 277 4.01 -8.72 34.50
C GLU A 277 2.53 -8.38 34.73
N ASN A 278 1.99 -7.36 34.04
CA ASN A 278 0.58 -6.97 34.19
C ASN A 278 -0.42 -7.91 33.48
N ILE A 279 -0.01 -8.59 32.41
CA ILE A 279 -0.90 -9.49 31.67
C ILE A 279 -1.07 -10.83 32.39
N PHE A 280 0.02 -11.38 32.95
CA PHE A 280 -0.05 -12.65 33.69
C PHE A 280 -0.82 -12.53 35.00
N LYS A 281 -0.77 -11.38 35.67
CA LYS A 281 -1.54 -11.15 36.90
C LYS A 281 -3.05 -11.10 36.62
N LYS A 282 -3.45 -10.39 35.56
CA LYS A 282 -4.86 -10.34 35.12
C LYS A 282 -5.41 -11.70 34.67
N LEU A 283 -4.59 -12.54 34.04
CA LEU A 283 -5.02 -13.88 33.62
C LEU A 283 -5.24 -14.81 34.82
N LYS A 284 -4.42 -14.67 35.87
CA LYS A 284 -4.55 -15.48 37.08
C LYS A 284 -5.79 -15.11 37.89
N ASP A 285 -6.09 -13.82 38.02
CA ASP A 285 -7.29 -13.35 38.72
C ASP A 285 -8.60 -13.82 38.04
N ILE A 286 -8.60 -14.07 36.72
CA ILE A 286 -9.76 -14.62 35.98
C ILE A 286 -9.91 -16.13 36.19
N GLU A 287 -8.83 -16.85 36.49
CA GLU A 287 -8.85 -18.29 36.69
C GLU A 287 -9.34 -18.67 38.10
N ASP A 288 -9.06 -17.82 39.10
CA ASP A 288 -9.50 -18.00 40.49
C ASP A 288 -10.98 -17.58 40.74
N GLU A 289 -11.64 -16.95 39.76
CA GLU A 289 -13.08 -16.58 39.80
C GLU A 289 -14.02 -17.62 39.16
N LYS A 290 -13.52 -18.79 38.76
CA LYS A 290 -14.31 -19.93 38.25
C LYS A 290 -14.38 -21.10 39.21
#